data_AF-A0A0Q6UCE1-F1
#
_entry.id   AF-A0A0Q6UCE1-F1
#
_cell.length_a   1.000
_cell.length_b   1.000
_cell.length_c   1.000
_cell.angle_alpha   90.00
_cell.angle_beta   90.00
_cell.angle_gamma   90.00
#
_symmetry.space_group_name_H-M   'P 1'
#
loop_
_entity.id
_entity.type
_entity.pdbx_description
1 polymer ?
#
loop_
_entity_poly.entity_id
_entity_poly.type
_entity_poly.pdbx_seq_one_letter_code
_entity_poly.pdbx_strand_id
1 'polypeptide(L)'
;MASPLSVAALAFGLVASSPSPDNPRNLIVRVAGDCSEAAQEVVEKTGGQLLSVQPIGDNCIITVLVQGNGQRPRKLTVKVPM
;
A
#
# COMPACT_ATOMS: atom_id res chain seq x y z
N MET A 1 -70.33 14.67 3.93
CA MET A 1 -69.47 15.77 4.40
C MET A 1 -68.62 15.16 5.51
N ALA A 2 -67.31 15.03 5.52
CA ALA A 2 -66.22 15.46 4.65
C ALA A 2 -65.12 14.37 4.65
N SER A 3 -64.33 14.37 3.59
CA SER A 3 -63.37 13.36 3.15
C SER A 3 -62.21 13.10 4.13
N PRO A 4 -61.67 11.86 4.22
CA PRO A 4 -60.36 11.62 4.81
C PRO A 4 -59.28 11.88 3.74
N LEU A 5 -58.86 13.13 3.60
CA LEU A 5 -57.75 13.54 2.74
C LEU A 5 -56.41 13.18 3.39
N SER A 6 -55.78 12.15 2.81
CA SER A 6 -54.36 12.09 2.45
C SER A 6 -53.32 12.50 3.51
N VAL A 7 -52.78 11.52 4.23
CA VAL A 7 -51.42 11.61 4.79
C VAL A 7 -50.49 10.88 3.83
N ALA A 8 -49.89 11.61 2.89
CA ALA A 8 -48.85 11.11 2.02
C ALA A 8 -47.56 10.93 2.86
N ALA A 9 -47.20 9.68 3.15
CA ALA A 9 -45.94 9.33 3.78
C ALA A 9 -44.79 9.54 2.78
N LEU A 10 -44.03 10.62 2.96
CA LEU A 10 -42.80 10.88 2.21
C LEU A 10 -41.69 9.99 2.74
N ALA A 11 -41.51 8.81 2.15
CA ALA A 11 -40.31 8.01 2.33
C ALA A 11 -39.17 8.62 1.50
N PHE A 12 -38.45 9.59 2.06
CA PHE A 12 -37.15 9.99 1.51
C PHE A 12 -36.14 8.88 1.83
N GLY A 13 -35.94 7.99 0.85
CA GLY A 13 -34.84 7.04 0.85
C GLY A 13 -33.53 7.80 0.95
N LEU A 14 -32.86 7.67 2.10
CA LEU A 14 -31.49 8.09 2.28
C LEU A 14 -30.64 7.26 1.31
N VAL A 15 -30.21 7.88 0.22
CA VAL A 15 -29.12 7.36 -0.61
C VAL A 15 -27.90 7.31 0.28
N ALA A 16 -27.62 6.12 0.82
CA ALA A 16 -26.37 5.84 1.47
C ALA A 16 -25.28 6.01 0.42
N SER A 17 -24.54 7.12 0.50
CA SER A 17 -23.27 7.29 -0.18
C SER A 17 -22.35 6.18 0.35
N SER A 18 -22.32 5.04 -0.35
CA SER A 18 -21.38 3.97 -0.06
C SER A 18 -19.96 4.56 -0.15
N PRO A 19 -19.12 4.44 0.90
CA PRO A 19 -17.71 4.76 0.75
C PRO A 19 -17.16 3.85 -0.36
N SER A 20 -16.65 4.48 -1.42
CA SER A 20 -16.01 3.78 -2.53
C SER A 20 -14.94 2.84 -1.96
N PRO A 21 -14.86 1.58 -2.42
CA PRO A 21 -13.84 0.66 -1.94
C PRO A 21 -12.47 1.28 -2.17
N ASP A 22 -11.71 1.31 -1.09
CA ASP A 22 -10.28 1.53 -0.96
C ASP A 22 -9.55 1.27 -2.29
N ASN A 23 -9.41 2.32 -3.11
CA ASN A 23 -8.45 2.28 -4.20
C ASN A 23 -7.11 2.42 -3.49
N PRO A 24 -6.25 1.38 -3.41
CA PRO A 24 -4.99 1.48 -2.72
C PRO A 24 -4.18 2.53 -3.47
N ARG A 25 -4.25 3.78 -2.99
CA ARG A 25 -3.40 4.86 -3.44
C ARG A 25 -2.01 4.37 -3.06
N ASN A 26 -1.29 3.84 -4.04
CA ASN A 26 0.10 3.49 -3.92
C ASN A 26 0.83 4.80 -3.64
N LEU A 27 0.89 5.15 -2.34
CA LEU A 27 1.43 6.40 -1.86
C LEU A 27 2.95 6.28 -1.98
N ILE A 28 3.47 6.62 -3.16
CA ILE A 28 4.90 6.68 -3.39
C ILE A 28 5.41 7.93 -2.67
N VAL A 29 5.72 7.79 -1.39
CA VAL A 29 6.43 8.80 -0.61
C VAL A 29 7.88 8.75 -1.07
N ARG A 30 8.32 9.76 -1.83
CA ARG A 30 9.74 9.98 -2.12
C ARG A 30 10.42 10.39 -0.81
N VAL A 31 11.03 9.43 -0.13
CA VAL A 31 11.90 9.72 1.02
C VAL A 31 13.18 10.35 0.47
N ALA A 32 13.70 11.37 1.17
CA ALA A 32 14.84 12.20 0.76
C ALA A 32 16.21 11.49 0.81
N GLY A 33 16.26 10.20 0.45
CA GLY A 33 17.50 9.46 0.26
C GLY A 33 17.39 8.63 -1.01
N ASP A 34 18.34 8.80 -1.93
CA ASP A 34 18.42 8.09 -3.21
C ASP A 34 18.85 6.62 -3.03
N CYS A 35 18.21 5.90 -2.10
CA CYS A 35 18.40 4.46 -1.91
C CYS A 35 17.82 3.63 -3.07
N SER A 36 17.24 4.29 -4.09
CA SER A 36 16.54 3.66 -5.21
C SER A 36 17.48 2.79 -6.06
N GLU A 37 18.69 3.29 -6.34
CA GLU A 37 19.70 2.59 -7.14
C GLU A 37 20.26 1.39 -6.38
N ALA A 38 20.65 1.59 -5.11
CA ALA A 38 21.08 0.51 -4.23
C ALA A 38 19.97 -0.54 -4.03
N ALA A 39 18.71 -0.13 -3.94
CA ALA A 39 17.57 -1.04 -3.85
C ALA A 39 17.40 -1.88 -5.12
N GLN A 40 17.57 -1.28 -6.30
CA GLN A 40 17.54 -2.00 -7.57
C GLN A 40 18.67 -3.02 -7.66
N GLU A 41 19.91 -2.65 -7.34
CA GLU A 41 21.05 -3.57 -7.35
C GLU A 41 20.81 -4.77 -6.42
N VAL A 42 20.35 -4.53 -5.19
CA VAL A 42 20.07 -5.60 -4.23
C VAL A 42 18.94 -6.49 -4.75
N VAL A 43 17.89 -5.93 -5.35
CA VAL A 43 16.79 -6.72 -5.91
C VAL A 43 17.26 -7.60 -7.07
N GLU A 44 18.02 -7.05 -8.00
CA GLU A 44 18.59 -7.78 -9.15
C GLU A 44 19.54 -8.89 -8.70
N LYS A 45 20.44 -8.57 -7.77
CA LYS A 45 21.42 -9.52 -7.23
C LYS A 45 20.75 -10.65 -6.46
N THR A 46 19.67 -10.35 -5.76
CA THR A 46 18.98 -11.34 -4.92
C THR A 46 17.88 -12.08 -5.68
N GLY A 47 17.44 -11.59 -6.85
CA GLY A 47 16.35 -12.17 -7.63
C GLY A 47 15.01 -12.21 -6.89
N GLY A 48 14.83 -11.30 -5.92
CA GLY A 48 13.67 -11.28 -5.03
C GLY A 48 12.75 -10.09 -5.28
N GLN A 49 11.72 -9.95 -4.45
CA GLN A 49 10.81 -8.81 -4.51
C GLN A 49 11.14 -7.80 -3.41
N LEU A 50 11.26 -6.53 -3.77
CA LEU A 50 11.49 -5.45 -2.80
C LEU A 50 10.27 -5.29 -1.90
N LEU A 51 10.45 -5.42 -0.59
CA LEU A 51 9.37 -5.20 0.39
C LEU A 51 9.37 -3.78 0.95
N SER A 52 10.55 -3.25 1.27
CA SER A 52 10.69 -1.93 1.89
C SER A 52 12.10 -1.41 1.74
N VAL A 53 12.21 -0.09 1.61
CA VAL A 53 13.47 0.65 1.62
C VAL A 53 13.32 1.76 2.64
N GLN A 54 14.24 1.81 3.59
CA GLN A 54 14.25 2.78 4.69
C GLN A 54 15.64 3.41 4.79
N PRO A 55 15.80 4.70 4.47
CA PRO A 55 17.01 5.42 4.79
C PRO A 55 17.06 5.73 6.28
N ILE A 56 18.19 5.43 6.91
CA ILE A 56 18.48 5.66 8.32
C ILE A 56 19.86 6.32 8.42
N GLY A 57 19.87 7.65 8.58
CA GLY A 57 21.11 8.44 8.50
C GLY A 57 21.76 8.28 7.13
N ASP A 58 23.05 7.96 7.10
CA ASP A 58 23.83 7.68 5.88
C ASP A 58 23.74 6.21 5.42
N ASN A 59 22.72 5.47 5.85
CA ASN A 59 22.57 4.06 5.47
C ASN A 59 21.18 3.77 4.91
N CYS A 60 21.12 2.95 3.87
CA CYS A 60 19.89 2.40 3.32
C CYS A 60 19.66 1.00 3.85
N ILE A 61 18.57 0.80 4.59
CA ILE A 61 18.08 -0.53 4.97
C ILE A 61 17.09 -0.99 3.90
N ILE A 62 17.50 -1.99 3.13
CA ILE A 62 16.74 -2.57 2.03
C ILE A 62 16.26 -3.95 2.46
N THR A 63 14.97 -4.21 2.36
CA THR A 63 14.39 -5.53 2.65
C THR A 63 13.85 -6.15 1.38
N VAL A 64 14.37 -7.33 1.04
CA VAL A 64 13.96 -8.13 -0.12
C VAL A 64 13.40 -9.47 0.34
N LEU A 65 12.34 -9.92 -0.32
CA LEU A 65 11.76 -11.24 -0.16
C LEU A 65 12.25 -12.14 -1.28
N VAL A 66 13.06 -13.14 -0.94
CA VAL A 66 13.58 -14.11 -1.91
C VAL A 66 12.67 -15.32 -1.93
N GLN A 67 12.13 -15.62 -3.10
CA GLN A 67 11.35 -16.82 -3.30
C GLN A 67 12.29 -18.03 -3.31
N GLY A 68 12.07 -18.97 -2.38
CA GLY A 68 12.72 -20.28 -2.43
C GLY A 68 11.96 -21.20 -3.37
N ASN A 69 12.65 -22.10 -4.06
CA ASN A 69 12.05 -23.13 -4.93
C ASN A 69 11.17 -24.11 -4.11
N GLY A 70 9.92 -23.72 -3.83
CA GLY A 70 8.98 -24.48 -3.00
C GLY A 70 9.18 -24.34 -1.49
N GLN A 71 10.07 -23.45 -1.04
CA GLN A 71 10.37 -23.19 0.38
C GLN A 71 9.85 -21.83 0.80
N ARG A 72 9.57 -21.66 2.10
CA ARG A 72 9.03 -20.41 2.66
C ARG A 72 9.93 -19.23 2.26
N PRO A 73 9.36 -18.13 1.74
CA PRO A 73 10.15 -16.99 1.28
C PRO A 73 11.05 -16.44 2.37
N ARG A 74 12.29 -16.11 2.03
CA ARG A 74 13.29 -15.60 2.98
C ARG A 74 13.28 -14.09 2.96
N LYS A 75 13.05 -13.47 4.12
CA LYS A 75 13.25 -12.04 4.32
C LYS A 75 14.75 -11.78 4.46
N LEU A 76 15.34 -11.08 3.50
CA LEU A 76 16.71 -10.61 3.56
C LEU A 76 16.69 -9.10 3.77
N THR A 77 17.43 -8.65 4.78
CA THR A 77 17.62 -7.23 5.05
C THR A 77 19.09 -6.91 4.82
N VAL A 78 19.34 -6.00 3.89
CA VAL A 78 20.68 -5.54 3.50
C VAL A 78 20.83 -4.09 3.95
N LYS A 79 21.98 -3.78 4.54
CA LYS A 79 22.35 -2.42 4.91
C LYS A 79 23.42 -1.94 3.92
N VAL A 80 23.13 -0.86 3.20
CA VAL A 80 24.05 -0.23 2.25
C VAL A 80 24.47 1.13 2.81
N PRO A 81 25.77 1.38 3.04
CA PRO A 81 26.25 2.72 3.36
C PRO A 81 26.22 3.63 2.12
N MET A 82 25.88 4.91 2.30
CA MET A 82 25.84 5.96 1.27
C MET A 82 27.08 6.85 1.34
#